data_AF-A0AA41Q2X4-F1
#
_entry.id   AF-A0AA41Q2X4-F1
#
_cell.length_a   1.000
_cell.length_b   1.000
_cell.length_c   1.000
_cell.angle_alpha   90.00
_cell.angle_beta   90.00
_cell.angle_gamma   90.00
#
_symmetry.space_group_name_H-M   'P 1'
#
loop_
_entity.id
_entity.type
_entity.pdbx_description
1 polymer ?
#
loop_
_entity_poly.entity_id
_entity_poly.type
_entity_poly.pdbx_seq_one_letter_code
_entity_poly.pdbx_strand_id
1 'polypeptide(L)'
;MPAPGSTDRTRVRRLPDKAVTDREVLHRVLDAGLVGHLSVADDQGRPYVLPVAYARDGDRVLIHGSTGSRLFRSLAAGAPTCLTVTLLDGLVVARSAFESSMNYRCAMVLGTCEVVDGEAKTAALDLLTDHLMPGRRAELRAHKNKELAATLVLALPLDEASVKISAGVPDDDEDDLDTEVWAGVVPLAETYCDPVPAPDLRFELPVPDYVRTWRR
;
A
#
# COMPACT_ATOMS: atom_id res chain seq x y z
N MET A 1 -8.80 11.21 -15.48
CA MET A 1 -9.12 10.46 -14.25
C MET A 1 -9.92 11.34 -13.29
N PRO A 2 -10.91 10.80 -12.56
CA PRO A 2 -11.65 11.54 -11.52
C PRO A 2 -10.73 11.96 -10.35
N ALA A 3 -11.10 12.99 -9.59
CA ALA A 3 -10.38 13.34 -8.37
C ALA A 3 -10.69 12.33 -7.25
N PRO A 4 -9.74 11.98 -6.36
CA PRO A 4 -10.04 11.19 -5.17
C PRO A 4 -11.21 11.78 -4.36
N GLY A 5 -12.13 10.93 -3.93
CA GLY A 5 -13.32 11.30 -3.16
C GLY A 5 -14.47 11.89 -3.99
N SER A 6 -14.39 11.85 -5.33
CA SER A 6 -15.42 12.45 -6.20
C SER A 6 -16.70 11.62 -6.32
N THR A 7 -16.71 10.35 -5.90
CA THR A 7 -17.91 9.49 -5.93
C THR A 7 -18.59 9.44 -4.57
N ASP A 8 -19.86 9.06 -4.51
CA ASP A 8 -20.58 8.92 -3.24
C ASP A 8 -19.96 7.86 -2.31
N ARG A 9 -19.36 6.81 -2.88
CA ARG A 9 -18.71 5.71 -2.13
C ARG A 9 -17.32 6.09 -1.61
N THR A 10 -16.64 7.03 -2.27
CA THR A 10 -15.28 7.49 -1.90
C THR A 10 -15.27 8.79 -1.13
N ARG A 11 -16.39 9.52 -1.08
CA ARG A 11 -16.53 10.75 -0.30
C ARG A 11 -16.35 10.47 1.20
N VAL A 12 -15.27 10.98 1.77
CA VAL A 12 -15.03 10.95 3.22
C VAL A 12 -16.09 11.79 3.94
N ARG A 13 -16.79 11.18 4.90
CA ARG A 13 -17.87 11.84 5.67
C ARG A 13 -17.47 12.28 7.08
N ARG A 14 -16.63 11.49 7.76
CA ARG A 14 -16.13 11.81 9.11
C ARG A 14 -14.75 12.46 9.02
N LEU A 15 -14.61 13.64 9.62
CA LEU A 15 -13.43 14.51 9.51
C LEU A 15 -13.09 14.78 8.02
N PRO A 16 -14.02 15.42 7.27
CA PRO A 16 -13.87 15.65 5.83
C PRO A 16 -12.75 16.64 5.49
N ASP A 17 -12.34 17.47 6.45
CA ASP A 17 -11.17 18.35 6.40
C ASP A 17 -9.86 17.57 6.17
N LYS A 18 -9.81 16.30 6.61
CA LYS A 18 -8.69 15.39 6.38
C LYS A 18 -8.70 14.73 5.00
N ALA A 19 -9.76 14.91 4.22
CA ALA A 19 -9.89 14.34 2.89
C ALA A 19 -9.03 15.11 1.89
N VAL A 20 -8.31 14.38 1.04
CA VAL A 20 -7.44 15.00 0.03
C VAL A 20 -7.92 14.63 -1.36
N THR A 21 -8.15 15.64 -2.20
CA THR A 21 -8.65 15.50 -3.58
C THR A 21 -7.55 15.64 -4.63
N ASP A 22 -6.32 15.93 -4.22
CA ASP A 22 -5.17 15.98 -5.11
C ASP A 22 -4.71 14.54 -5.46
N ARG A 23 -4.71 14.23 -6.77
CA ARG A 23 -4.30 12.93 -7.30
C ARG A 23 -2.81 12.68 -7.12
N GLU A 24 -1.97 13.72 -7.12
CA GLU A 24 -0.55 13.56 -6.85
C GLU A 24 -0.30 13.13 -5.39
N VAL A 25 -1.19 13.50 -4.46
CA VAL A 25 -1.14 12.99 -3.08
C VAL A 25 -1.51 11.50 -3.05
N LEU A 26 -2.55 11.07 -3.78
CA LEU A 26 -2.87 9.63 -3.93
C LEU A 26 -1.65 8.85 -4.42
N HIS A 27 -0.99 9.33 -5.48
CA HIS A 27 0.20 8.70 -6.03
C HIS A 27 1.31 8.59 -4.99
N ARG A 28 1.63 9.68 -4.26
CA ARG A 28 2.65 9.65 -3.22
C ARG A 28 2.35 8.68 -2.07
N VAL A 29 1.09 8.53 -1.67
CA VAL A 29 0.71 7.54 -0.65
C VAL A 29 0.92 6.12 -1.16
N LEU A 30 0.53 5.85 -2.40
CA LEU A 30 0.74 4.55 -3.03
C LEU A 30 2.22 4.25 -3.29
N ASP A 31 3.02 5.24 -3.68
CA ASP A 31 4.45 5.06 -3.94
C ASP A 31 5.26 4.85 -2.65
N ALA A 32 4.81 5.40 -1.52
CA ALA A 32 5.47 5.20 -0.24
C ALA A 32 5.16 3.82 0.38
N GLY A 33 3.99 3.24 0.09
CA GLY A 33 3.57 1.95 0.64
C GLY A 33 4.14 0.74 -0.10
N LEU A 34 4.54 -0.30 0.65
CA LEU A 34 4.95 -1.59 0.08
C LEU A 34 3.85 -2.65 0.13
N VAL A 35 2.96 -2.53 1.12
CA VAL A 35 1.90 -3.49 1.40
C VAL A 35 0.55 -2.80 1.25
N GLY A 36 -0.35 -3.44 0.52
CA GLY A 36 -1.76 -3.10 0.48
C GLY A 36 -2.61 -4.23 1.05
N HIS A 37 -3.77 -3.87 1.56
CA HIS A 37 -4.76 -4.81 2.09
C HIS A 37 -5.91 -4.90 1.09
N LEU A 38 -5.94 -5.98 0.33
CA LEU A 38 -6.89 -6.19 -0.76
C LEU A 38 -8.09 -7.00 -0.28
N SER A 39 -9.28 -6.42 -0.30
CA SER A 39 -10.50 -7.11 0.10
C SER A 39 -11.12 -7.91 -1.05
N VAL A 40 -11.68 -9.06 -0.73
CA VAL A 40 -12.41 -9.88 -1.71
C VAL A 40 -13.42 -10.75 -0.97
N ALA A 41 -14.65 -10.81 -1.48
CA ALA A 41 -15.64 -11.75 -0.99
C ALA A 41 -15.50 -13.07 -1.75
N ASP A 42 -15.64 -14.20 -1.06
CA ASP A 42 -15.79 -15.49 -1.77
C ASP A 42 -17.21 -15.66 -2.34
N ASP A 43 -17.44 -16.78 -3.03
CA ASP A 43 -18.72 -17.06 -3.70
C ASP A 43 -19.94 -17.11 -2.74
N GLN A 44 -19.70 -17.23 -1.42
CA GLN A 44 -20.75 -17.18 -0.39
C GLN A 44 -20.91 -15.78 0.23
N GLY A 45 -20.21 -14.78 -0.31
CA GLY A 45 -20.21 -13.41 0.19
C GLY A 45 -19.35 -13.19 1.44
N ARG A 46 -18.51 -14.15 1.85
CA ARG A 46 -17.69 -14.01 3.06
C ARG A 46 -16.49 -13.11 2.77
N PRO A 47 -16.25 -12.04 3.56
CA PRO A 47 -15.16 -11.11 3.30
C PRO A 47 -13.81 -11.70 3.71
N TYR A 48 -12.82 -11.52 2.85
CA TYR A 48 -11.41 -11.75 3.11
C TYR A 48 -10.63 -10.45 2.90
N VAL A 49 -9.52 -10.30 3.60
CA VAL A 49 -8.54 -9.23 3.39
C VAL A 49 -7.17 -9.87 3.23
N LEU A 50 -6.55 -9.65 2.08
CA LEU A 50 -5.27 -10.22 1.71
C LEU A 50 -4.19 -9.15 1.82
N PRO A 51 -3.16 -9.33 2.66
CA PRO A 51 -1.96 -8.51 2.56
C PRO A 51 -1.21 -8.89 1.29
N VAL A 52 -0.98 -7.90 0.42
CA VAL A 52 -0.31 -8.08 -0.87
C VAL A 52 0.75 -7.02 -1.07
N ALA A 53 1.86 -7.42 -1.69
CA ALA A 53 2.75 -6.45 -2.31
C ALA A 53 2.09 -5.90 -3.58
N TYR A 54 2.30 -4.61 -3.85
CA TYR A 54 1.78 -3.95 -5.04
C TYR A 54 2.79 -2.96 -5.59
N ALA A 55 2.54 -2.44 -6.79
CA ALA A 55 3.24 -1.30 -7.35
C ALA A 55 2.26 -0.42 -8.10
N ARG A 56 2.46 0.90 -8.09
CA ARG A 56 1.68 1.82 -8.93
C ARG A 56 2.26 1.84 -10.34
N ASP A 57 1.39 1.73 -11.34
CA ASP A 57 1.71 1.84 -12.76
C ASP A 57 0.81 2.93 -13.36
N GLY A 58 1.32 4.17 -13.38
CA GLY A 58 0.52 5.33 -13.78
C GLY A 58 -0.76 5.47 -12.94
N ASP A 59 -1.90 5.27 -13.59
CA ASP A 59 -3.26 5.41 -13.05
C ASP A 59 -3.90 4.06 -12.63
N ARG A 60 -3.10 3.02 -12.40
CA ARG A 60 -3.53 1.73 -11.86
C ARG A 60 -2.51 1.19 -10.85
N VAL A 61 -2.93 0.23 -10.04
CA VAL A 61 -2.04 -0.53 -9.17
C VAL A 61 -1.96 -1.98 -9.63
N LEU A 62 -0.74 -2.51 -9.66
CA LEU A 62 -0.44 -3.87 -10.05
C LEU A 62 -0.25 -4.73 -8.81
N ILE A 63 -0.83 -5.93 -8.82
CA ILE A 63 -0.72 -6.92 -7.76
C ILE A 63 -0.47 -8.27 -8.42
N HIS A 64 0.30 -9.14 -7.79
CA HIS A 64 0.52 -10.49 -8.30
C HIS A 64 0.23 -11.56 -7.24
N GLY A 65 -0.06 -12.77 -7.70
CA GLY A 65 -0.32 -13.92 -6.84
C GLY A 65 -0.20 -15.23 -7.62
N SER A 66 -0.41 -16.35 -6.94
CA SER A 66 -0.42 -17.67 -7.60
C SER A 66 -1.65 -17.84 -8.49
N THR A 67 -1.49 -18.42 -9.68
CA THR A 67 -2.62 -18.87 -10.52
C THR A 67 -3.50 -19.93 -9.84
N GLY A 68 -2.97 -20.63 -8.83
CA GLY A 68 -3.72 -21.60 -8.01
C GLY A 68 -4.53 -20.98 -6.88
N SER A 69 -4.36 -19.69 -6.58
CA SER A 69 -5.08 -19.03 -5.48
C SER A 69 -6.56 -18.83 -5.82
N ARG A 70 -7.46 -19.41 -5.02
CA ARG A 70 -8.92 -19.26 -5.17
C ARG A 70 -9.33 -17.78 -5.21
N LEU A 71 -8.84 -16.98 -4.27
CA LEU A 71 -9.26 -15.59 -4.12
C LEU A 71 -8.72 -14.70 -5.25
N PHE A 72 -7.49 -14.94 -5.72
CA PHE A 72 -6.97 -14.25 -6.90
C PHE A 72 -7.72 -14.63 -8.18
N ARG A 73 -8.19 -15.88 -8.30
CA ARG A 73 -9.06 -16.27 -9.41
C ARG A 73 -10.42 -15.58 -9.36
N SER A 74 -11.01 -15.40 -8.17
CA SER A 74 -12.24 -14.60 -8.03
C SER A 74 -12.04 -13.15 -8.46
N LEU A 75 -10.92 -12.53 -8.06
CA LEU A 75 -10.54 -11.18 -8.50
C LEU A 75 -10.34 -11.11 -10.02
N ALA A 76 -9.63 -12.08 -10.61
CA ALA A 76 -9.44 -12.19 -12.06
C ALA A 76 -10.76 -12.38 -12.83
N ALA A 77 -11.75 -13.02 -12.20
CA ALA A 77 -13.10 -13.20 -12.74
C ALA A 77 -14.00 -11.96 -12.58
N GLY A 78 -13.48 -10.87 -12.02
CA GLY A 78 -14.18 -9.59 -11.91
C GLY A 78 -14.85 -9.33 -10.57
N ALA A 79 -14.52 -10.10 -9.52
CA ALA A 79 -15.04 -9.82 -8.18
C ALA A 79 -14.69 -8.38 -7.73
N PRO A 80 -15.66 -7.60 -7.24
CA PRO A 80 -15.39 -6.27 -6.70
C PRO A 80 -14.40 -6.34 -5.54
N THR A 81 -13.54 -5.34 -5.46
CA THR A 81 -12.46 -5.28 -4.47
C THR A 81 -12.27 -3.87 -3.93
N CYS A 82 -11.57 -3.79 -2.80
CA CYS A 82 -11.01 -2.56 -2.25
C CYS A 82 -9.55 -2.82 -1.89
N LEU A 83 -8.63 -2.03 -2.45
CA LEU A 83 -7.26 -1.96 -1.96
C LEU A 83 -7.14 -0.83 -0.94
N THR A 84 -6.66 -1.14 0.26
CA THR A 84 -6.36 -0.13 1.29
C THR A 84 -4.86 -0.11 1.58
N VAL A 85 -4.26 1.08 1.53
CA VAL A 85 -2.87 1.34 1.92
C VAL A 85 -2.88 2.34 3.06
N THR A 86 -2.15 2.02 4.13
CA THR A 86 -2.05 2.88 5.32
C THR A 86 -0.58 2.99 5.72
N LEU A 87 -0.13 4.22 5.92
CA LEU A 87 1.18 4.57 6.47
C LEU A 87 0.91 5.24 7.83
N LEU A 88 1.46 4.67 8.90
CA LEU A 88 1.32 5.21 10.25
C LEU A 88 2.53 6.10 10.57
N ASP A 89 2.28 7.38 10.77
CA ASP A 89 3.32 8.41 10.89
C ASP A 89 3.54 8.86 12.35
N GLY A 90 2.61 8.55 13.26
CA GLY A 90 2.79 8.87 14.68
C GLY A 90 1.57 8.60 15.55
N LEU A 91 1.78 8.58 16.86
CA LEU A 91 0.72 8.52 17.87
C LEU A 91 0.46 9.92 18.42
N VAL A 92 -0.79 10.35 18.43
CA VAL A 92 -1.22 11.62 19.02
C VAL A 92 -1.67 11.32 20.45
N VAL A 93 -0.90 11.78 21.42
CA VAL A 93 -1.14 11.59 22.85
C VAL A 93 -1.73 12.89 23.37
N ALA A 94 -3.05 12.93 23.49
CA ALA A 94 -3.77 14.07 24.02
C ALA A 94 -3.87 13.98 25.55
N ARG A 95 -4.37 15.03 26.21
CA ARG A 95 -4.63 15.03 27.67
C ARG A 95 -5.81 14.15 28.03
N SER A 96 -6.76 13.96 27.10
CA SER A 96 -7.83 12.99 27.21
C SER A 96 -7.64 11.78 26.29
N ALA A 97 -8.13 10.62 26.70
CA ALA A 97 -8.14 9.44 25.84
C ALA A 97 -9.05 9.62 24.61
N PHE A 98 -10.04 10.52 24.69
CA PHE A 98 -11.00 10.79 23.61
C PHE A 98 -10.35 11.56 22.46
N GLU A 99 -9.52 12.55 22.76
CA GLU A 99 -8.78 13.36 21.76
C GLU A 99 -7.47 12.70 21.31
N SER A 100 -7.08 11.60 21.96
CA SER A 100 -5.93 10.80 21.54
C SER A 100 -6.21 10.09 20.21
N SER A 101 -5.19 10.02 19.35
CA SER A 101 -5.36 9.53 17.98
C SER A 101 -4.03 9.07 17.35
N MET A 102 -3.97 9.13 16.02
CA MET A 102 -2.79 8.81 15.22
C MET A 102 -2.64 9.77 14.05
N ASN A 103 -1.39 10.05 13.69
CA ASN A 103 -1.02 10.63 12.41
C ASN A 103 -0.81 9.51 11.40
N TYR A 104 -1.39 9.68 10.21
CA TYR A 104 -1.37 8.67 9.16
C TYR A 104 -1.63 9.29 7.79
N ARG A 105 -1.24 8.54 6.76
CA ARG A 105 -1.68 8.75 5.38
C ARG A 105 -2.29 7.46 4.89
N CYS A 106 -3.50 7.52 4.34
CA CYS A 106 -4.12 6.34 3.75
C CYS A 106 -4.81 6.63 2.42
N ALA A 107 -4.86 5.60 1.59
CA ALA A 107 -5.59 5.57 0.33
C ALA A 107 -6.46 4.32 0.28
N MET A 108 -7.69 4.48 -0.21
CA MET A 108 -8.58 3.37 -0.57
C MET A 108 -8.90 3.45 -2.06
N VAL A 109 -8.82 2.31 -2.75
CA VAL A 109 -9.15 2.20 -4.18
C VAL A 109 -10.21 1.12 -4.33
N LEU A 110 -11.39 1.51 -4.82
CA LEU A 110 -12.50 0.61 -5.10
C LEU A 110 -12.50 0.28 -6.59
N GLY A 111 -12.87 -0.95 -6.93
CA GLY A 111 -13.06 -1.30 -8.33
C GLY A 111 -13.08 -2.79 -8.58
N THR A 112 -12.73 -3.15 -9.81
CA THR A 112 -12.60 -4.52 -10.28
C THR A 112 -11.25 -4.67 -10.95
N CYS A 113 -10.57 -5.78 -10.70
CA CYS A 113 -9.26 -6.05 -11.29
C CYS A 113 -9.39 -6.48 -12.76
N GLU A 114 -8.41 -6.07 -13.56
CA GLU A 114 -8.17 -6.54 -14.92
C GLU A 114 -6.98 -7.49 -14.93
N VAL A 115 -7.04 -8.57 -15.72
CA VAL A 115 -5.91 -9.50 -15.87
C VAL A 115 -4.85 -8.87 -16.77
N VAL A 116 -3.60 -8.90 -16.33
CA VAL A 116 -2.44 -8.51 -17.15
C VAL A 116 -1.75 -9.75 -17.70
N ASP A 117 -1.72 -9.89 -19.01
CA ASP A 117 -1.17 -11.05 -19.72
C ASP A 117 -0.16 -10.65 -20.81
N GLY A 118 0.26 -11.64 -21.62
CA GLY A 118 1.19 -11.45 -22.74
C GLY A 118 2.50 -10.78 -22.34
N GLU A 119 2.97 -9.86 -23.19
CA GLU A 119 4.21 -9.10 -22.97
C GLU A 119 4.10 -8.14 -21.78
N ALA A 120 2.91 -7.56 -21.56
CA ALA A 120 2.66 -6.60 -20.49
C ALA A 120 2.86 -7.22 -19.09
N LYS A 121 2.60 -8.52 -18.95
CA LYS A 121 2.78 -9.25 -17.69
C LYS A 121 4.22 -9.21 -17.18
N THR A 122 5.19 -9.33 -18.07
CA THR A 122 6.61 -9.31 -17.70
C THR A 122 7.00 -7.91 -17.20
N ALA A 123 6.60 -6.87 -17.92
CA ALA A 123 6.82 -5.48 -17.51
C ALA A 123 6.16 -5.16 -16.16
N ALA A 124 4.96 -5.69 -15.92
CA ALA A 124 4.25 -5.52 -14.66
C ALA A 124 4.97 -6.19 -13.47
N LEU A 125 5.51 -7.40 -13.65
CA LEU A 125 6.30 -8.09 -12.63
C LEU A 125 7.65 -7.42 -12.37
N ASP A 126 8.25 -6.85 -13.42
CA ASP A 126 9.46 -6.05 -13.32
C ASP A 126 9.21 -4.78 -12.51
N LEU A 127 8.12 -4.06 -12.78
CA LEU A 127 7.74 -2.87 -12.02
C LEU A 127 7.45 -3.19 -10.54
N LEU A 128 6.77 -4.30 -10.26
CA LEU A 128 6.59 -4.82 -8.91
C LEU A 128 7.92 -5.07 -8.20
N THR A 129 8.89 -5.67 -8.91
CA THR A 129 10.23 -5.92 -8.36
C THR A 129 10.96 -4.61 -8.09
N ASP A 130 10.93 -3.66 -9.01
CA ASP A 130 11.63 -2.38 -8.90
C ASP A 130 11.01 -1.48 -7.81
N HIS A 131 9.70 -1.54 -7.59
CA HIS A 131 9.03 -0.84 -6.47
C HIS A 131 9.46 -1.39 -5.11
N LEU A 132 9.45 -2.71 -4.96
CA LEU A 132 9.78 -3.37 -3.69
C LEU A 132 11.28 -3.34 -3.37
N MET A 133 12.10 -3.47 -4.41
CA MET A 133 13.54 -3.66 -4.30
C MET A 133 14.26 -2.85 -5.40
N PRO A 134 14.31 -1.51 -5.27
CA PRO A 134 14.91 -0.65 -6.28
C PRO A 134 16.34 -1.06 -6.64
N GLY A 135 16.60 -1.25 -7.94
CA GLY A 135 17.91 -1.66 -8.47
C GLY A 135 18.14 -3.17 -8.53
N ARG A 136 17.32 -3.98 -7.84
CA ARG A 136 17.49 -5.43 -7.76
C ARG A 136 17.41 -6.11 -9.12
N ARG A 137 16.51 -5.64 -9.99
CA ARG A 137 16.24 -6.27 -11.29
C ARG A 137 17.47 -6.37 -12.19
N ALA A 138 18.40 -5.40 -12.12
CA ALA A 138 19.60 -5.36 -12.95
C ALA A 138 20.56 -6.54 -12.69
N GLU A 139 20.49 -7.18 -11.52
CA GLU A 139 21.31 -8.34 -11.17
C GLU A 139 20.59 -9.69 -11.36
N LEU A 140 19.29 -9.66 -11.61
CA LEU A 140 18.50 -10.87 -11.77
C LEU A 140 18.49 -11.32 -13.22
N ARG A 141 18.54 -12.64 -13.43
CA ARG A 141 18.20 -13.21 -14.74
C ARG A 141 16.74 -12.90 -15.09
N ALA A 142 16.41 -12.97 -16.38
CA ALA A 142 15.03 -12.91 -16.84
C ALA A 142 14.15 -14.02 -16.22
N HIS A 143 12.84 -13.74 -16.15
CA HIS A 143 11.80 -14.69 -15.74
C HIS A 143 11.79 -15.91 -16.65
N LYS A 144 11.61 -17.10 -16.09
CA LYS A 144 11.38 -18.33 -16.85
C LYS A 144 9.90 -18.41 -17.25
N ASN A 145 9.62 -19.06 -18.37
CA ASN A 145 8.23 -19.32 -18.81
C ASN A 145 7.38 -20.00 -17.73
N LYS A 146 7.95 -20.94 -16.95
CA LYS A 146 7.25 -21.60 -15.85
C LYS A 146 6.90 -20.66 -14.69
N GLU A 147 7.74 -19.64 -14.43
CA GLU A 147 7.51 -18.64 -13.39
C GLU A 147 6.37 -17.72 -13.83
N LEU A 148 6.42 -17.25 -15.09
CA LEU A 148 5.34 -16.47 -15.68
C LEU A 148 4.02 -17.26 -15.74
N ALA A 149 4.04 -18.56 -16.03
CA ALA A 149 2.82 -19.38 -16.08
C ALA A 149 2.20 -19.62 -14.67
N ALA A 150 3.02 -19.63 -13.62
CA ALA A 150 2.56 -19.86 -12.25
C ALA A 150 2.03 -18.59 -11.56
N THR A 151 2.28 -17.41 -12.14
CA THR A 151 1.93 -16.12 -11.55
C THR A 151 0.73 -15.51 -12.26
N LEU A 152 -0.28 -15.05 -11.53
CA LEU A 152 -1.36 -14.20 -12.02
C LEU A 152 -1.01 -12.75 -11.69
N VAL A 153 -1.21 -11.83 -12.62
CA VAL A 153 -1.01 -10.39 -12.42
C VAL A 153 -2.33 -9.69 -12.67
N LEU A 154 -2.69 -8.81 -11.74
CA LEU A 154 -3.94 -8.07 -11.72
C LEU A 154 -3.64 -6.57 -11.68
N ALA A 155 -4.39 -5.80 -12.44
CA ALA A 155 -4.38 -4.35 -12.43
C ALA A 155 -5.71 -3.83 -11.84
N LEU A 156 -5.64 -2.94 -10.85
CA LEU A 156 -6.80 -2.22 -10.32
C LEU A 156 -6.73 -0.75 -10.72
N PRO A 157 -7.67 -0.24 -11.55
CA PRO A 157 -7.70 1.17 -11.94
C PRO A 157 -7.91 2.10 -10.74
N LEU A 158 -7.29 3.29 -10.78
CA LEU A 158 -7.43 4.34 -9.76
C LEU A 158 -8.63 5.27 -10.00
N ASP A 159 -9.65 4.78 -10.71
CA ASP A 159 -10.83 5.58 -11.12
C ASP A 159 -11.70 6.00 -9.93
N GLU A 160 -11.85 5.09 -8.95
CA GLU A 160 -12.65 5.31 -7.76
C GLU A 160 -11.76 5.15 -6.52
N ALA A 161 -11.14 6.26 -6.08
CA ALA A 161 -10.24 6.27 -4.93
C ALA A 161 -10.60 7.35 -3.90
N SER A 162 -10.14 7.20 -2.66
CA SER A 162 -10.18 8.23 -1.63
C SER A 162 -8.83 8.32 -0.92
N VAL A 163 -8.50 9.51 -0.43
CA VAL A 163 -7.30 9.75 0.38
C VAL A 163 -7.69 10.47 1.65
N LYS A 164 -7.12 10.04 2.78
CA LYS A 164 -7.27 10.72 4.07
C LYS A 164 -5.93 10.85 4.76
N ILE A 165 -5.61 12.06 5.22
CA ILE A 165 -4.35 12.37 5.90
C ILE A 165 -4.64 13.02 7.25
N SER A 166 -3.99 12.51 8.30
CA SER A 166 -3.95 13.12 9.63
C SER A 166 -2.49 13.41 9.98
N ALA A 167 -2.16 14.67 10.21
CA ALA A 167 -0.79 15.11 10.53
C ALA A 167 -0.80 16.23 11.60
N GLY A 168 -1.73 16.15 12.54
CA GLY A 168 -2.00 17.19 13.54
C GLY A 168 -1.32 16.94 14.89
N VAL A 169 -1.42 17.95 15.75
CA VAL A 169 -1.17 17.85 17.19
C VAL A 169 -2.46 17.45 17.92
N PRO A 170 -2.42 17.11 19.23
CA PRO A 170 -3.64 16.97 20.02
C PRO A 170 -4.53 18.21 19.93
N ASP A 171 -5.85 18.00 19.88
CA ASP A 171 -6.90 19.02 19.88
C ASP A 171 -7.70 18.90 21.18
N ASP A 172 -7.02 19.18 22.30
CA ASP A 172 -7.61 19.05 23.64
C ASP A 172 -8.71 20.10 23.88
N ASP A 173 -9.77 19.71 24.61
CA ASP A 173 -10.77 20.66 25.12
C ASP A 173 -10.13 21.70 26.06
N GLU A 174 -10.66 22.92 26.08
CA GLU A 174 -10.12 24.02 26.91
C GLU A 174 -10.05 23.62 28.40
N ASP A 175 -11.04 22.88 28.89
CA ASP A 175 -11.13 22.41 30.28
C ASP A 175 -10.00 21.43 30.65
N ASP A 176 -9.39 20.75 29.68
CA ASP A 176 -8.34 19.76 29.91
C ASP A 176 -6.94 20.39 29.91
N LEU A 177 -6.76 21.61 29.39
CA LEU A 177 -5.44 22.21 29.15
C LEU A 177 -4.57 22.36 30.40
N ASP A 178 -5.18 22.62 31.55
CA ASP A 178 -4.53 22.77 32.85
C ASP A 178 -4.29 21.44 33.57
N THR A 179 -4.65 20.30 32.96
CA THR A 179 -4.35 18.97 33.52
C THR A 179 -2.85 18.72 33.52
N GLU A 180 -2.31 18.30 34.66
CA GLU A 180 -0.87 18.00 34.86
C GLU A 180 -0.45 16.66 34.22
N VAL A 181 -0.70 16.50 32.91
CA VAL A 181 -0.28 15.36 32.09
C VAL A 181 0.47 15.84 30.85
N TRP A 182 1.37 15.00 30.33
CA TRP A 182 2.06 15.29 29.08
C TRP A 182 1.15 15.03 27.88
N ALA A 183 1.17 15.94 26.90
CA ALA A 183 0.51 15.80 25.61
C ALA A 183 1.44 16.15 24.46
N GLY A 184 1.30 15.48 23.33
CA GLY A 184 2.13 15.68 22.15
C GLY A 184 1.96 14.59 21.11
N VAL A 185 2.95 14.48 20.22
CA VAL A 185 3.00 13.44 19.19
C VAL A 185 4.25 12.60 19.40
N VAL A 186 4.11 11.28 19.31
CA VAL A 186 5.21 10.33 19.23
C VAL A 186 5.35 9.92 17.76
N PRO A 187 6.29 10.47 16.99
CA PRO A 187 6.46 10.11 15.59
C PRO A 187 6.87 8.65 15.44
N LEU A 188 6.38 8.02 14.37
CA LEU A 188 6.76 6.67 13.97
C LEU A 188 7.46 6.74 12.62
N ALA A 189 8.58 6.02 12.51
CA ALA A 189 9.34 5.91 11.27
C ALA A 189 9.68 4.44 11.02
N GLU A 190 9.52 4.00 9.78
CA GLU A 190 10.02 2.72 9.30
C GLU A 190 11.47 2.90 8.86
N THR A 191 12.35 1.96 9.17
CA THR A 191 13.73 1.97 8.66
C THR A 191 14.17 0.57 8.27
N TYR A 192 15.09 0.49 7.30
CA TYR A 192 15.74 -0.78 6.97
C TYR A 192 16.83 -1.07 8.00
N CYS A 193 16.83 -2.30 8.53
CA CYS A 193 17.90 -2.81 9.36
C CYS A 193 19.06 -3.36 8.52
N ASP A 194 20.15 -3.75 9.19
CA ASP A 194 21.30 -4.39 8.54
C ASP A 194 20.89 -5.63 7.73
N PRO A 195 21.28 -5.73 6.44
CA PRO A 195 20.95 -6.88 5.61
C PRO A 195 21.57 -8.17 6.15
N VAL A 196 20.76 -9.21 6.25
CA VAL A 196 21.19 -10.54 6.70
C VAL A 196 21.40 -11.43 5.47
N PRO A 197 22.60 -11.98 5.24
CA PRO A 197 22.84 -12.87 4.12
C PRO A 197 22.08 -14.19 4.29
N ALA A 198 21.66 -14.78 3.17
CA ALA A 198 21.04 -16.10 3.18
C ALA A 198 22.04 -17.15 3.69
N PRO A 199 21.61 -18.12 4.53
CA PRO A 199 22.51 -19.13 5.10
C PRO A 199 23.12 -20.07 4.05
N ASP A 200 22.52 -20.14 2.86
CA ASP A 200 22.97 -20.95 1.73
C ASP A 200 23.71 -20.14 0.65
N LEU A 201 24.07 -18.88 0.93
CA LEU A 201 24.88 -18.05 0.05
C LEU A 201 26.25 -18.72 -0.17
N ARG A 202 26.41 -19.33 -1.36
CA ARG A 202 27.55 -20.21 -1.67
C ARG A 202 28.90 -19.49 -1.81
N PHE A 203 28.87 -18.18 -2.01
CA PHE A 203 30.04 -17.35 -2.26
C PHE A 203 30.08 -16.22 -1.23
N GLU A 204 31.28 -15.82 -0.83
CA GLU A 204 31.47 -14.63 0.02
C GLU A 204 31.25 -13.36 -0.82
N LEU A 205 29.98 -12.97 -0.96
CA LEU A 205 29.58 -11.78 -1.69
C LEU A 205 29.23 -10.66 -0.73
N PRO A 206 29.70 -9.42 -0.97
CA PRO A 206 29.24 -8.28 -0.19
C PRO A 206 27.77 -7.99 -0.50
N VAL A 207 27.08 -7.35 0.44
CA VAL A 207 25.76 -6.76 0.17
C VAL A 207 25.91 -5.74 -0.98
N PRO A 208 25.07 -5.82 -2.05
CA PRO A 208 25.14 -4.90 -3.17
C PRO A 208 24.92 -3.44 -2.78
N ASP A 209 25.57 -2.52 -3.49
CA ASP A 209 25.50 -1.08 -3.18
C ASP A 209 24.08 -0.53 -3.23
N TYR A 210 23.25 -0.96 -4.20
CA TYR A 210 21.86 -0.48 -4.26
C TYR A 210 21.06 -0.83 -2.99
N VAL A 211 21.27 -2.01 -2.41
CA VAL A 211 20.64 -2.41 -1.14
C VAL A 211 21.12 -1.52 0.02
N ARG A 212 22.42 -1.20 0.07
CA ARG A 212 23.00 -0.33 1.11
C ARG A 212 22.50 1.11 1.03
N THR A 213 22.04 1.55 -0.14
CA THR A 213 21.52 2.90 -0.37
C THR A 213 20.03 3.05 -0.10
N TRP A 214 19.29 1.96 0.13
CA TRP A 214 17.86 2.03 0.43
C TRP A 214 17.61 2.82 1.72
N ARG A 215 16.57 3.65 1.71
CA ARG A 215 16.16 4.48 2.85
C ARG A 215 14.64 4.41 2.99
N ARG A 216 14.19 4.42 4.23
CA ARG A 216 12.81 4.67 4.67
C ARG A 216 12.86 5.60 5.87
#